data_AF-A0A1G0K8K0-F1
#
_entry.id   AF-A0A1G0K8K0-F1
#
_cell.length_a   1.000
_cell.length_b   1.000
_cell.length_c   1.000
_cell.angle_alpha   90.00
_cell.angle_beta   90.00
_cell.angle_gamma   90.00
#
_symmetry.space_group_name_H-M   'P 1'
#
loop_
_entity.id
_entity.type
_entity.pdbx_description
1 polymer ?
#
loop_
_entity_poly.entity_id
_entity_poly.type
_entity_poly.pdbx_seq_one_letter_code
_entity_poly.pdbx_strand_id
1 'polypeptide(L)'
;MNYSNENLDEARAALTRLYTALRGSPATTPDAPRDAAAESEFHRVMEDDFNTSRAIAVLHGLATRLNKEADRSAPEALGIAATLRNLGGILGLLQADADAFLQAGSATGISNDEINRLIEQRTAARKAKNFAEADRIRDQLLAQGVELSDGPKGTVWIRV
;
A
#
# COMPACT_ATOMS: atom_id res chain seq x y z
N MET A 1 17.49 12.06 -16.64
CA MET A 1 17.12 11.17 -15.52
C MET A 1 18.36 11.06 -14.64
N ASN A 2 18.29 11.52 -13.39
CA ASN A 2 19.43 11.47 -12.47
C ASN A 2 19.27 10.26 -11.57
N TYR A 3 20.19 9.31 -11.65
CA TYR A 3 20.19 8.15 -10.77
C TYR A 3 20.78 8.53 -9.41
N SER A 4 20.05 8.26 -8.32
CA SER A 4 20.52 8.37 -6.94
C SER A 4 19.76 7.38 -6.06
N ASN A 5 20.35 6.98 -4.94
CA ASN A 5 19.65 6.15 -3.95
C ASN A 5 18.42 6.88 -3.40
N GLU A 6 18.52 8.19 -3.19
CA GLU A 6 17.42 9.05 -2.74
C GLU A 6 16.22 8.98 -3.71
N ASN A 7 16.45 9.05 -5.02
CA ASN A 7 15.39 8.92 -6.02
C ASN A 7 14.76 7.52 -6.04
N LEU A 8 15.52 6.47 -5.72
CA LEU A 8 14.99 5.11 -5.57
C LEU A 8 14.14 4.98 -4.30
N ASP A 9 14.57 5.58 -3.20
CA ASP A 9 13.82 5.59 -1.94
C ASP A 9 12.51 6.37 -2.09
N GLU A 10 12.53 7.51 -2.79
CA GLU A 10 11.32 8.26 -3.14
C GLU A 10 10.37 7.46 -4.03
N ALA A 11 10.89 6.76 -5.05
CA ALA A 11 10.11 5.90 -5.92
C ALA A 11 9.48 4.72 -5.15
N ARG A 12 10.26 4.08 -4.27
CA ARG A 12 9.77 3.04 -3.34
C ARG A 12 8.66 3.59 -2.46
N ALA A 13 8.86 4.74 -1.83
CA ALA A 13 7.86 5.38 -0.98
C ALA A 13 6.58 5.74 -1.76
N ALA A 14 6.70 6.25 -2.98
CA ALA A 14 5.56 6.54 -3.85
C ALA A 14 4.75 5.28 -4.18
N LEU A 15 5.44 4.19 -4.55
CA LEU A 15 4.79 2.93 -4.88
C LEU A 15 4.17 2.28 -3.64
N THR A 16 4.85 2.32 -2.48
CA THR A 16 4.32 1.87 -1.18
C THR A 16 3.02 2.58 -0.82
N ARG A 17 2.89 3.89 -1.10
CA ARG A 17 1.63 4.63 -0.87
C ARG A 17 0.48 4.11 -1.74
N LEU A 18 0.75 3.81 -3.03
CA LEU A 18 -0.26 3.28 -3.94
C LEU A 18 -0.71 1.87 -3.52
N TYR A 19 0.24 1.00 -3.16
CA TYR A 19 -0.08 -0.34 -2.66
C TYR A 19 -0.81 -0.32 -1.32
N THR A 20 -0.42 0.58 -0.41
CA THR A 20 -1.13 0.79 0.86
C THR A 20 -2.60 1.17 0.61
N ALA A 21 -2.88 2.02 -0.39
CA ALA A 21 -4.25 2.38 -0.72
C ALA A 21 -5.08 1.21 -1.26
N LEU A 22 -4.46 0.33 -2.07
CA LEU A 22 -5.08 -0.88 -2.63
C LEU A 22 -5.24 -2.02 -1.61
N ARG A 23 -4.53 -1.96 -0.49
CA ARG A 23 -4.58 -2.98 0.56
C ARG A 23 -6.00 -3.11 1.10
N GLY A 24 -6.51 -4.34 1.18
CA GLY A 24 -7.86 -4.64 1.63
C GLY A 24 -8.96 -4.42 0.59
N SER A 25 -8.62 -3.94 -0.62
CA SER A 25 -9.54 -3.95 -1.77
C SER A 25 -9.42 -5.28 -2.53
N PRO A 26 -10.52 -5.90 -3.00
CA PRO A 26 -10.47 -7.14 -3.77
C PRO A 26 -9.57 -7.02 -4.99
N ALA A 27 -8.83 -8.07 -5.33
CA ALA A 27 -7.89 -8.08 -6.46
C ALA A 27 -8.60 -7.95 -7.82
N THR A 28 -9.80 -8.50 -7.95
CA THR A 28 -10.62 -8.42 -9.17
C THR A 28 -12.01 -7.86 -8.82
N THR A 29 -12.47 -6.89 -9.59
CA THR A 29 -13.79 -6.27 -9.45
C THR A 29 -14.40 -6.05 -10.85
N PRO A 30 -14.80 -7.14 -11.54
CA PRO A 30 -15.23 -7.08 -12.95
C PRO A 30 -16.43 -6.16 -13.19
N ASP A 31 -17.34 -6.07 -12.22
CA ASP A 31 -18.63 -5.40 -12.36
C ASP A 31 -18.70 -4.04 -11.65
N ALA A 32 -17.61 -3.57 -11.03
CA ALA A 32 -17.60 -2.27 -10.36
C ALA A 32 -17.50 -1.13 -11.39
N PRO A 33 -18.35 -0.09 -11.30
CA PRO A 33 -18.29 1.02 -12.24
C PRO A 33 -16.95 1.74 -12.11
N ARG A 34 -16.20 1.81 -13.22
CA ARG A 34 -14.91 2.50 -13.29
C ARG A 34 -15.08 4.00 -13.09
N ASP A 35 -14.02 4.65 -12.61
CA ASP A 35 -13.98 6.10 -12.49
C ASP A 35 -13.64 6.72 -13.84
N ALA A 36 -14.68 6.97 -14.63
CA ALA A 36 -14.54 7.51 -15.99
C ALA A 36 -13.82 8.87 -16.02
N ALA A 37 -13.96 9.69 -14.97
CA ALA A 37 -13.29 10.99 -14.91
C ALA A 37 -11.77 10.81 -14.76
N ALA A 38 -11.34 9.89 -13.89
CA ALA A 38 -9.92 9.59 -13.73
C ALA A 38 -9.33 8.90 -14.97
N GLU A 39 -10.06 7.99 -15.61
CA GLU A 39 -9.62 7.35 -16.86
C GLU A 39 -9.47 8.38 -17.99
N SER A 40 -10.44 9.28 -18.15
CA SER A 40 -10.36 10.35 -19.15
C SER A 40 -9.19 11.29 -18.89
N GLU A 41 -8.95 11.69 -17.63
CA GLU A 41 -7.83 12.56 -17.29
C GLU A 41 -6.49 11.87 -17.51
N PHE A 42 -6.38 10.58 -17.15
CA PHE A 42 -5.18 9.79 -17.39
C PHE A 42 -4.87 9.67 -18.89
N HIS A 43 -5.86 9.35 -19.73
CA HIS A 43 -5.64 9.29 -21.17
C HIS A 43 -5.25 10.64 -21.74
N ARG A 44 -5.92 11.73 -21.33
CA ARG A 44 -5.60 13.09 -21.76
C ARG A 44 -4.14 13.46 -21.46
N VAL A 45 -3.62 13.12 -20.29
CA VAL A 45 -2.20 13.41 -19.95
C VAL A 45 -1.22 12.46 -20.61
N MET A 46 -1.62 11.24 -20.93
CA MET A 46 -0.77 10.28 -21.66
C MET A 46 -0.73 10.55 -23.17
N GLU A 47 -1.79 11.10 -23.74
CA GLU A 47 -1.83 11.59 -25.12
C GLU A 47 -0.98 12.85 -25.31
N ASP A 48 -0.80 13.64 -24.25
CA ASP A 48 0.13 14.77 -24.18
C ASP A 48 1.57 14.26 -23.94
N ASP A 49 2.22 13.79 -25.00
CA ASP A 49 3.63 13.36 -25.02
C ASP A 49 4.00 12.33 -23.94
N PHE A 50 3.11 11.35 -23.70
CA PHE A 50 3.31 10.29 -22.69
C PHE A 50 3.74 10.83 -21.32
N ASN A 51 3.07 11.88 -20.83
CA ASN A 51 3.45 12.56 -19.59
C ASN A 51 3.19 11.69 -18.33
N THR A 52 4.11 10.77 -18.05
CA THR A 52 4.00 9.81 -16.94
C THR A 52 4.02 10.49 -15.58
N SER A 53 4.67 11.64 -15.43
CA SER A 53 4.65 12.41 -14.18
C SER A 53 3.23 12.87 -13.83
N ARG A 54 2.49 13.40 -14.81
CA ARG A 54 1.08 13.77 -14.61
C ARG A 54 0.19 12.53 -14.46
N ALA A 55 0.47 11.46 -15.20
CA ALA A 55 -0.26 10.20 -15.07
C ALA A 55 -0.14 9.62 -13.65
N ILE A 56 1.06 9.64 -13.05
CA ILE A 56 1.31 9.22 -11.66
C ILE A 56 0.54 10.10 -10.67
N ALA A 57 0.42 11.41 -10.94
CA ALA A 57 -0.39 12.30 -10.12
C ALA A 57 -1.88 11.89 -10.11
N VAL A 58 -2.42 11.43 -11.25
CA VAL A 58 -3.79 10.87 -11.33
C VAL A 58 -3.91 9.61 -10.46
N LEU A 59 -2.92 8.70 -10.51
CA LEU A 59 -2.90 7.51 -9.65
C LEU A 59 -2.89 7.87 -8.15
N HIS A 60 -2.10 8.87 -7.76
CA HIS A 60 -2.10 9.36 -6.37
C HIS A 60 -3.44 9.98 -5.98
N GLY A 61 -4.11 10.72 -6.87
CA GLY A 61 -5.45 11.23 -6.63
C GLY A 61 -6.48 10.13 -6.36
N LEU A 62 -6.44 9.05 -7.15
CA LEU A 62 -7.26 7.85 -6.92
C LEU A 62 -6.95 7.20 -5.57
N ALA A 63 -5.67 7.02 -5.24
CA ALA A 63 -5.24 6.45 -3.96
C ALA A 63 -5.73 7.28 -2.76
N THR A 64 -5.65 8.62 -2.85
CA THR A 64 -6.17 9.52 -1.80
C THR A 64 -7.68 9.39 -1.63
N ARG A 65 -8.45 9.27 -2.72
CA ARG A 65 -9.90 9.07 -2.64
C ARG A 65 -10.24 7.71 -2.06
N LEU A 66 -9.59 6.65 -2.54
CA LEU A 66 -9.75 5.29 -2.02
C LEU A 66 -9.48 5.22 -0.51
N ASN A 67 -8.49 5.97 -0.01
CA ASN A 67 -8.20 6.06 1.42
C ASN A 67 -9.29 6.72 2.26
N LYS A 68 -10.18 7.52 1.66
CA LYS A 68 -11.32 8.14 2.35
C LYS A 68 -12.53 7.20 2.44
N GLU A 69 -12.55 6.13 1.65
CA GLU A 69 -13.63 5.16 1.66
C GLU A 69 -13.61 4.33 2.95
N ALA A 70 -14.66 4.51 3.75
CA ALA A 70 -14.85 3.78 5.00
C ALA A 70 -15.20 2.30 4.75
N ASP A 71 -15.99 2.03 3.71
CA ASP A 71 -16.36 0.69 3.28
C ASP A 71 -15.66 0.32 1.97
N ARG A 72 -14.63 -0.52 2.06
CA ARG A 72 -13.88 -1.00 0.89
C ARG A 72 -14.63 -1.98 0.01
N SER A 73 -15.83 -2.40 0.41
CA SER A 73 -16.74 -3.23 -0.38
C SER A 73 -17.82 -2.42 -1.11
N ALA A 74 -17.94 -1.12 -0.84
CA ALA A 74 -18.87 -0.25 -1.52
C ALA A 74 -18.53 -0.15 -3.03
N PRO A 75 -19.53 -0.10 -3.93
CA PRO A 75 -19.29 -0.03 -5.38
C PRO A 75 -18.33 1.09 -5.80
N GLU A 76 -18.38 2.24 -5.14
CA GLU A 76 -17.45 3.35 -5.40
C GLU A 76 -16.00 2.99 -5.05
N ALA A 77 -15.75 2.47 -3.85
CA ALA A 77 -14.41 2.03 -3.44
C ALA A 77 -13.86 0.92 -4.36
N LEU A 78 -14.71 -0.02 -4.76
CA LEU A 78 -14.36 -1.07 -5.71
C LEU A 78 -14.02 -0.49 -7.09
N GLY A 79 -14.80 0.49 -7.56
CA GLY A 79 -14.59 1.20 -8.83
C GLY A 79 -13.27 1.98 -8.85
N ILE A 80 -12.98 2.72 -7.78
CA ILE A 80 -11.72 3.47 -7.62
C ILE A 80 -10.53 2.51 -7.59
N ALA A 81 -10.60 1.44 -6.78
CA ALA A 81 -9.52 0.46 -6.68
C ALA A 81 -9.28 -0.28 -8.00
N ALA A 82 -10.35 -0.63 -8.71
CA ALA A 82 -10.26 -1.21 -10.05
C ALA A 82 -9.52 -0.24 -10.98
N THR A 83 -9.98 1.01 -11.04
CA THR A 83 -9.44 2.05 -11.93
C THR A 83 -7.96 2.29 -11.65
N LEU A 84 -7.59 2.40 -10.38
CA LEU A 84 -6.20 2.55 -9.95
C LEU A 84 -5.31 1.38 -10.45
N ARG A 85 -5.76 0.13 -10.34
CA ARG A 85 -5.02 -1.04 -10.85
C ARG A 85 -4.92 -1.06 -12.37
N ASN A 86 -6.00 -0.70 -13.06
CA ASN A 86 -6.03 -0.66 -14.53
C ASN A 86 -5.04 0.38 -15.07
N LEU A 87 -5.14 1.62 -14.59
CA LEU A 87 -4.26 2.71 -15.01
C LEU A 87 -2.81 2.47 -14.56
N GLY A 88 -2.60 1.94 -13.35
CA GLY A 88 -1.28 1.46 -12.92
C GLY A 88 -0.73 0.38 -13.85
N GLY A 89 -1.56 -0.55 -14.29
CA GLY A 89 -1.19 -1.63 -15.20
C GLY A 89 -0.77 -1.16 -16.58
N ILE A 90 -1.34 -0.08 -17.11
CA ILE A 90 -0.88 0.56 -18.35
C ILE A 90 0.58 1.02 -18.21
N LEU A 91 0.98 1.47 -17.02
CA LEU A 91 2.36 1.86 -16.70
C LEU A 91 3.23 0.69 -16.23
N GLY A 92 2.71 -0.54 -16.21
CA GLY A 92 3.42 -1.72 -15.69
C GLY A 92 3.53 -1.78 -14.16
N LEU A 93 2.69 -1.04 -13.44
CA LEU A 93 2.67 -0.94 -11.97
C LEU A 93 1.42 -1.59 -11.36
N LEU A 94 1.43 -1.82 -10.05
CA LEU A 94 0.26 -2.22 -9.25
C LEU A 94 -0.37 -3.58 -9.63
N GLN A 95 0.44 -4.49 -10.18
CA GLN A 95 -0.01 -5.83 -10.64
C GLN A 95 0.16 -6.92 -9.57
N ALA A 96 1.08 -6.73 -8.62
CA ALA A 96 1.25 -7.65 -7.51
C ALA A 96 0.11 -7.54 -6.48
N ASP A 97 -0.05 -8.58 -5.66
CA ASP A 97 -0.86 -8.47 -4.45
C ASP A 97 -0.27 -7.42 -3.50
N ALA A 98 -1.14 -6.65 -2.84
CA ALA A 98 -0.71 -5.51 -2.03
C ALA A 98 0.01 -5.94 -0.75
N ASP A 99 -0.48 -6.98 -0.06
CA ASP A 99 0.20 -7.51 1.11
C ASP A 99 1.53 -8.15 0.70
N ALA A 100 1.55 -8.92 -0.40
CA ALA A 100 2.78 -9.51 -0.93
C ALA A 100 3.84 -8.44 -1.26
N PHE A 101 3.46 -7.32 -1.88
CA PHE A 101 4.37 -6.21 -2.16
C PHE A 101 4.85 -5.51 -0.89
N LEU A 102 3.93 -5.11 0.00
CA LEU A 102 4.25 -4.35 1.21
C LEU A 102 5.03 -5.17 2.25
N GLN A 103 4.90 -6.49 2.19
CA GLN A 103 5.64 -7.44 3.01
C GLN A 103 6.83 -8.04 2.25
N ALA A 104 7.11 -7.62 1.01
CA ALA A 104 8.33 -8.06 0.33
C ALA A 104 9.56 -7.46 1.02
N GLY A 105 10.60 -8.26 1.19
CA GLY A 105 11.84 -7.86 1.87
C GLY A 105 13.04 -8.64 1.35
N SER A 106 14.25 -8.20 1.70
CA SER A 106 15.46 -8.93 1.33
C SER A 106 15.54 -10.26 2.08
N ALA A 107 16.16 -11.26 1.45
CA ALA A 107 16.38 -12.59 2.05
C ALA A 107 17.26 -12.55 3.32
N THR A 108 17.88 -11.42 3.65
CA THR A 108 18.80 -11.24 4.77
C THR A 108 18.15 -10.60 6.01
N GLY A 109 16.87 -10.20 5.92
CA GLY A 109 16.13 -9.60 7.04
C GLY A 109 15.41 -10.61 7.93
N ILE A 110 14.71 -10.09 8.95
CA ILE A 110 13.79 -10.87 9.79
C ILE A 110 12.73 -11.59 8.96
N SER A 111 12.48 -12.85 9.26
CA SER A 111 11.49 -13.67 8.55
C SER A 111 10.06 -13.25 8.86
N ASN A 112 9.12 -13.52 7.95
CA ASN A 112 7.69 -13.25 8.17
C ASN A 112 7.17 -13.99 9.41
N ASP A 113 7.63 -15.22 9.64
CA ASP A 113 7.24 -16.03 10.79
C ASP A 113 7.70 -15.39 12.11
N GLU A 114 8.93 -14.86 12.15
CA GLU A 114 9.45 -14.19 13.33
C GLU A 114 8.74 -12.85 13.58
N ILE A 115 8.40 -12.10 12.53
CA ILE A 115 7.56 -10.90 12.65
C ILE A 115 6.21 -11.26 13.27
N ASN A 116 5.52 -12.28 12.74
CA ASN A 116 4.22 -12.69 13.23
C ASN A 116 4.29 -13.15 14.70
N ARG A 117 5.33 -13.92 15.07
CA ARG A 117 5.60 -14.32 16.46
C ARG A 117 5.79 -13.14 17.40
N LEU A 118 6.49 -12.09 16.97
CA LEU A 118 6.67 -10.86 17.76
C LEU A 118 5.36 -10.07 17.88
N ILE A 119 4.56 -10.01 16.82
CA ILE A 119 3.22 -9.38 16.86
C ILE A 119 2.29 -10.09 17.85
N GLU A 120 2.33 -11.42 17.91
CA GLU A 120 1.56 -12.20 18.89
C GLU A 120 2.00 -11.90 20.32
N GLN A 121 3.32 -11.87 20.58
CA GLN A 121 3.86 -11.49 21.90
C GLN A 121 3.45 -10.07 22.29
N ARG A 122 3.52 -9.12 21.36
CA ARG A 122 3.05 -7.74 21.58
C ARG A 122 1.56 -7.71 21.92
N THR A 123 0.76 -8.49 21.21
CA THR A 123 -0.70 -8.59 21.44
C THR A 123 -0.99 -9.17 22.82
N ALA A 124 -0.26 -10.21 23.25
CA ALA A 124 -0.35 -10.77 24.59
C ALA A 124 0.07 -9.77 25.67
N ALA A 125 1.16 -9.03 25.46
CA ALA A 125 1.64 -7.98 26.36
C ALA A 125 0.59 -6.87 26.54
N ARG A 126 -0.02 -6.39 25.44
CA ARG A 126 -1.13 -5.42 25.49
C ARG A 126 -2.33 -5.95 26.26
N LYS A 127 -2.71 -7.22 26.04
CA LYS A 127 -3.81 -7.87 26.76
C LYS A 127 -3.53 -7.99 28.26
N ALA A 128 -2.28 -8.24 28.63
CA ALA A 128 -1.81 -8.24 30.02
C ALA A 128 -1.59 -6.82 30.60
N LYS A 129 -1.89 -5.76 29.84
CA LYS A 129 -1.61 -4.35 30.20
C LYS A 129 -0.13 -4.04 30.45
N ASN A 130 0.77 -4.87 29.91
CA ASN A 130 2.21 -4.62 29.89
C ASN A 130 2.56 -3.77 28.66
N PHE A 131 2.32 -2.46 28.76
CA PHE A 131 2.56 -1.53 27.66
C PHE A 131 4.06 -1.34 27.35
N ALA A 132 4.91 -1.39 28.37
CA ALA A 132 6.36 -1.26 28.19
C ALA A 132 6.93 -2.37 27.30
N GLU A 133 6.50 -3.63 27.51
CA GLU A 133 6.91 -4.74 26.66
C GLU A 133 6.32 -4.65 25.25
N ALA A 134 5.08 -4.19 25.13
CA ALA A 134 4.45 -3.99 23.82
C ALA A 134 5.19 -2.93 22.98
N ASP A 135 5.66 -1.85 23.62
CA ASP A 135 6.44 -0.79 22.99
C ASP A 135 7.85 -1.27 22.66
N ARG A 136 8.51 -2.01 23.57
CA ARG A 136 9.83 -2.62 23.30
C ARG A 136 9.81 -3.51 22.06
N ILE A 137 8.75 -4.32 21.88
CA ILE A 137 8.59 -5.18 20.70
C ILE A 137 8.34 -4.35 19.43
N ARG A 138 7.55 -3.27 19.53
CA ARG A 138 7.31 -2.36 18.40
C ARG A 138 8.61 -1.73 17.93
N ASP A 139 9.42 -1.23 18.85
CA ASP A 139 10.71 -0.59 18.54
C ASP A 139 11.72 -1.60 17.98
N GLN A 140 11.72 -2.84 18.50
CA GLN A 140 12.53 -3.93 17.96
C GLN A 140 12.16 -4.28 16.51
N LEU A 141 10.88 -4.26 16.16
CA LEU A 141 10.42 -4.50 14.79
C LEU A 141 10.78 -3.32 13.89
N LEU A 142 10.59 -2.09 14.36
CA LEU A 142 10.94 -0.88 13.60
C LEU A 142 12.44 -0.81 13.31
N ALA A 143 13.29 -1.16 14.29
CA ALA A 143 14.74 -1.25 14.10
C ALA A 143 15.17 -2.29 13.05
N GLN A 144 14.30 -3.24 12.73
CA GLN A 144 14.50 -4.25 11.68
C GLN A 144 13.77 -3.89 10.38
N GLY A 145 13.31 -2.64 10.23
CA GLY A 145 12.62 -2.15 9.05
C GLY A 145 11.19 -2.65 8.92
N VAL A 146 10.52 -3.00 10.04
CA VAL A 146 9.13 -3.45 10.05
C VAL A 146 8.26 -2.44 10.80
N GLU A 147 7.37 -1.77 10.07
CA GLU A 147 6.42 -0.84 10.65
C GLU A 147 5.10 -1.54 10.96
N LEU A 148 4.61 -1.35 12.18
CA LEU A 148 3.32 -1.86 12.64
C LEU A 148 2.25 -0.78 12.59
N SER A 149 1.06 -1.14 12.12
CA SER A 149 -0.16 -0.34 12.22
C SER A 149 -1.28 -1.16 12.84
N ASP A 150 -1.94 -0.61 13.85
CA ASP A 150 -3.07 -1.29 14.51
C ASP A 150 -4.38 -0.86 13.84
N GLY A 151 -5.16 -1.84 13.40
CA GLY A 151 -6.49 -1.63 12.84
C GLY A 151 -7.59 -2.40 13.59
N PRO A 152 -8.86 -2.17 13.25
CA PRO A 152 -9.99 -2.85 13.88
C PRO A 152 -9.98 -4.38 13.67
N LYS A 153 -9.30 -4.86 12.62
CA LYS A 153 -9.14 -6.30 12.31
C LYS A 153 -7.86 -6.91 12.91
N GLY A 154 -7.06 -6.14 13.64
CA GLY A 154 -5.78 -6.58 14.22
C GLY A 154 -4.60 -5.71 13.79
N THR A 155 -3.40 -6.12 14.21
CA THR A 155 -2.15 -5.46 13.81
C THR A 155 -1.75 -5.91 12.41
N VAL A 156 -1.56 -4.94 11.53
CA VAL A 156 -0.97 -5.13 10.20
C VAL A 156 0.44 -4.57 10.18
N TRP A 157 1.26 -5.04 9.24
CA TRP A 157 2.63 -4.59 9.12
C TRP A 157 3.07 -4.48 7.66
N ILE A 158 4.12 -3.68 7.45
CA ILE A 158 4.82 -3.47 6.18
C ILE A 158 6.34 -3.46 6.43
N ARG A 159 7.14 -3.69 5.39
CA ARG A 159 8.59 -3.43 5.42
C ARG A 159 8.87 -2.03 4.85
N VAL A 160 9.59 -1.23 5.63
CA VAL A 160 10.02 0.12 5.23
C VAL A 160 11.40 0.04 4.59
#